data_AF-A0A2N5KBP6-F1
#
_entry.id   AF-A0A2N5KBP6-F1
#
_cell.length_a   1.000
_cell.length_b   1.000
_cell.length_c   1.000
_cell.angle_alpha   90.00
_cell.angle_beta   90.00
_cell.angle_gamma   90.00
#
_symmetry.space_group_name_H-M   'P 1'
#
loop_
_entity.id
_entity.type
_entity.pdbx_description
1 polymer ?
#
loop_
_entity_poly.entity_id
_entity_poly.type
_entity_poly.pdbx_seq_one_letter_code
_entity_poly.pdbx_strand_id
1 'polypeptide(L)'
;TPQTLLYDKGRQLFGLHLAKEAIRQEDVAVIVEGNLDVISSHQAGVRQVVAAAGTALTEHHLKSLSRLTNNVALAFDGDKAGIAATERAIDIAQALGVRLTIVSLPGNAKDPDELIQEDPQLWRDAIAAAQPVVDWVIARYQELFDITTADGKRELTSRALAVVKKL
;
A
#
# COMPACT_ATOMS: atom_id res chain seq x y z
N THR A 1 21.42 -4.87 -0.04
CA THR A 1 22.26 -5.52 0.99
C THR A 1 21.58 -6.78 1.48
N PRO A 2 22.31 -7.89 1.67
CA PRO A 2 21.80 -9.08 2.37
C PRO A 2 21.47 -8.77 3.84
N GLN A 3 20.77 -9.67 4.53
CA GLN A 3 20.41 -9.51 5.94
C GLN A 3 21.68 -9.47 6.81
N THR A 4 21.76 -8.49 7.72
CA THR A 4 22.86 -8.35 8.69
C THR A 4 22.31 -7.92 10.05
N LEU A 5 23.15 -7.94 11.09
CA LEU A 5 22.78 -7.42 12.42
C LEU A 5 22.33 -5.94 12.40
N LEU A 6 22.85 -5.16 11.45
CA LEU A 6 22.52 -3.73 11.29
C LEU A 6 21.44 -3.47 10.22
N TYR A 7 21.16 -4.46 9.37
CA TYR A 7 20.25 -4.31 8.24
C TYR A 7 19.29 -5.49 8.15
N ASP A 8 18.06 -5.23 8.59
CA ASP A 8 16.94 -6.15 8.47
C ASP A 8 15.88 -5.52 7.56
N LYS A 9 15.73 -6.07 6.35
CA LYS A 9 14.74 -5.64 5.36
C LYS A 9 13.33 -5.67 5.92
N GLY A 10 13.02 -6.65 6.77
CA GLY A 10 11.70 -6.80 7.38
C GLY A 10 11.39 -5.71 8.41
N ARG A 11 12.34 -4.83 8.75
CA ARG A 11 12.16 -3.79 9.77
C ARG A 11 12.45 -2.38 9.28
N GLN A 12 13.15 -2.24 8.16
CA GLN A 12 13.53 -0.94 7.62
C GLN A 12 12.61 -0.52 6.48
N LEU A 13 12.27 0.76 6.49
CA LEU A 13 11.61 1.46 5.40
C LEU A 13 12.58 2.50 4.86
N PHE A 14 12.90 2.40 3.57
CA PHE A 14 13.72 3.39 2.90
C PHE A 14 13.01 4.74 2.88
N GLY A 15 13.75 5.84 3.04
CA GLY A 15 13.20 7.19 3.10
C GLY A 15 12.50 7.57 4.40
N LEU A 16 12.24 6.63 5.32
CA LEU A 16 11.46 6.92 6.55
C LEU A 16 12.04 8.04 7.39
N HIS A 17 13.37 8.13 7.50
CA HIS A 17 14.04 9.19 8.27
C HIS A 17 13.79 10.61 7.71
N LEU A 18 13.59 10.74 6.39
CA LEU A 18 13.26 11.98 5.70
C LEU A 18 11.75 12.26 5.75
N ALA A 19 10.94 11.21 5.69
CA ALA A 19 9.48 11.30 5.59
C ALA A 19 8.77 11.60 6.92
N LYS A 20 9.43 11.47 8.09
CA LYS A 20 8.75 11.53 9.40
C LYS A 20 7.95 12.79 9.66
N GLU A 21 8.42 13.93 9.17
CA GLU A 21 7.74 15.21 9.36
C GLU A 21 6.52 15.32 8.44
N ALA A 22 6.72 15.05 7.15
CA ALA A 22 5.64 15.04 6.16
C ALA A 22 4.54 14.03 6.51
N ILE A 23 4.89 12.83 6.96
CA ILE A 23 3.92 11.82 7.40
C ILE A 23 3.01 12.34 8.52
N ARG A 24 3.55 13.11 9.46
CA ARG A 24 2.75 13.69 10.55
C ARG A 24 1.91 14.86 10.10
N GLN A 25 2.40 15.66 9.17
CA GLN A 25 1.71 16.84 8.65
C GLN A 25 0.54 16.45 7.75
N GLU A 26 0.76 15.49 6.85
CA GLU A 26 -0.25 14.98 5.92
C GLU A 26 -1.17 13.93 6.55
N ASP A 27 -0.86 13.47 7.76
CA ASP A 27 -1.51 12.35 8.45
C ASP A 27 -1.68 11.10 7.58
N VAL A 28 -0.68 10.81 6.74
CA VAL A 28 -0.65 9.62 5.89
C VAL A 28 0.78 9.23 5.58
N ALA A 29 1.06 7.92 5.57
CA ALA A 29 2.31 7.37 5.07
C ALA A 29 2.04 6.55 3.80
N VAL A 30 2.77 6.82 2.72
CA VAL A 30 2.62 6.11 1.45
C VAL A 30 3.77 5.12 1.27
N ILE A 31 3.46 3.84 1.14
CA ILE A 31 4.45 2.78 0.91
C ILE A 31 4.47 2.42 -0.58
N VAL A 32 5.64 2.57 -1.19
CA VAL A 32 5.93 2.19 -2.59
C VAL A 32 6.89 0.99 -2.62
N GLU A 33 7.04 0.34 -3.78
CA GLU A 33 7.91 -0.82 -3.93
C GLU A 33 9.40 -0.43 -3.99
N GLY A 34 9.70 0.59 -4.79
CA GLY A 34 11.06 0.94 -5.18
C GLY A 34 11.63 2.13 -4.43
N ASN A 35 12.95 2.13 -4.25
CA ASN A 35 13.65 3.30 -3.70
C ASN A 35 13.61 4.50 -4.67
N LEU A 36 13.54 4.24 -5.99
CA LEU A 36 13.46 5.29 -7.01
C LEU A 36 12.14 6.06 -6.89
N ASP A 37 11.02 5.36 -6.72
CA ASP A 37 9.70 5.95 -6.47
C ASP A 37 9.72 6.92 -5.28
N VAL A 38 10.43 6.57 -4.21
CA VAL A 38 10.62 7.46 -3.04
C VAL A 38 11.41 8.70 -3.43
N ILE A 39 12.51 8.53 -4.16
CA ILE A 39 13.37 9.65 -4.56
C ILE A 39 12.57 10.62 -5.45
N SER A 40 11.91 10.11 -6.48
CA SER A 40 11.11 10.90 -7.41
C SER A 40 9.93 11.57 -6.70
N SER A 41 9.24 10.87 -5.79
CA SER A 41 8.18 11.46 -4.95
C SER A 41 8.69 12.63 -4.13
N HIS A 42 9.84 12.47 -3.46
CA HIS A 42 10.41 13.52 -2.62
C HIS A 42 10.87 14.72 -3.45
N GLN A 43 11.41 14.49 -4.65
CA GLN A 43 11.76 15.54 -5.62
C GLN A 43 10.53 16.29 -6.13
N ALA A 44 9.41 15.60 -6.32
CA ALA A 44 8.10 16.15 -6.67
C ALA A 44 7.37 16.84 -5.49
N GLY A 45 7.97 16.86 -4.30
CA GLY A 45 7.40 17.48 -3.09
C GLY A 45 6.44 16.57 -2.30
N VAL A 46 6.23 15.32 -2.72
CA VAL A 46 5.44 14.32 -2.00
C VAL A 46 6.36 13.56 -1.06
N ARG A 47 6.56 14.11 0.14
CA ARG A 47 7.62 13.69 1.08
C ARG A 47 7.21 12.63 2.09
N GLN A 48 5.93 12.27 2.15
CA GLN A 48 5.38 11.25 3.02
C GLN A 48 5.54 9.80 2.49
N VAL A 49 6.35 9.64 1.44
CA VAL A 49 6.56 8.37 0.73
C VAL A 49 7.77 7.62 1.29
N VAL A 50 7.65 6.31 1.46
CA VAL A 50 8.67 5.36 1.95
C VAL A 50 8.63 4.06 1.16
N ALA A 51 9.72 3.27 1.14
CA ALA A 51 9.74 1.99 0.42
C ALA A 51 10.08 0.78 1.30
N ALA A 52 9.43 -0.36 1.00
CA ALA A 52 9.67 -1.64 1.67
C ALA A 52 10.86 -2.45 1.06
N ALA A 53 11.68 -1.84 0.19
CA ALA A 53 12.95 -2.37 -0.30
C ALA A 53 12.92 -3.85 -0.77
N GLY A 54 11.85 -4.24 -1.46
CA GLY A 54 11.69 -5.57 -2.07
C GLY A 54 11.39 -6.71 -1.09
N THR A 55 10.80 -6.43 0.07
CA THR A 55 10.19 -7.45 0.94
C THR A 55 8.68 -7.26 1.02
N ALA A 56 7.97 -8.36 1.30
CA ALA A 56 6.58 -8.27 1.71
C ALA A 56 6.44 -7.37 2.95
N LEU A 57 5.34 -6.64 3.03
CA LEU A 57 5.00 -5.77 4.15
C LEU A 57 4.95 -6.59 5.45
N THR A 58 5.59 -6.11 6.50
CA THR A 58 5.66 -6.79 7.80
C THR A 58 4.97 -5.99 8.90
N GLU A 59 4.70 -6.64 10.04
CA GLU A 59 4.25 -5.96 11.26
C GLU A 59 5.22 -4.87 11.71
N HIS A 60 6.53 -5.08 11.59
CA HIS A 60 7.52 -4.08 11.99
C HIS A 60 7.48 -2.82 11.14
N HIS A 61 7.18 -2.94 9.84
CA HIS A 61 6.98 -1.77 8.97
C HIS A 61 5.78 -0.95 9.44
N LEU A 62 4.60 -1.59 9.55
CA LEU A 62 3.38 -0.90 9.97
C LEU A 62 3.48 -0.36 11.39
N LYS A 63 4.10 -1.09 12.32
CA LYS A 63 4.33 -0.63 13.70
C LYS A 63 5.30 0.54 13.79
N SER A 64 6.21 0.68 12.84
CA SER A 64 7.09 1.84 12.77
C SER A 64 6.33 3.07 12.27
N LEU A 65 5.44 2.89 11.31
CA LEU A 65 4.58 3.95 10.77
C LEU A 65 3.46 4.36 11.73
N SER A 66 2.87 3.43 12.49
CA SER A 66 1.80 3.71 13.47
C SER A 66 2.23 4.64 14.61
N ARG A 67 3.54 4.82 14.81
CA ARG A 67 4.11 5.83 15.73
C ARG A 67 4.05 7.25 15.16
N LEU A 68 3.76 7.40 13.88
CA LEU A 68 3.73 8.66 13.13
C LEU A 68 2.31 8.99 12.67
N THR A 69 1.60 8.01 12.11
CA THR A 69 0.19 8.10 11.67
C THR A 69 -0.42 6.70 11.66
N ASN A 70 -1.74 6.62 11.85
CA ASN A 70 -2.49 5.37 11.67
C ASN A 70 -3.02 5.20 10.24
N ASN A 71 -2.83 6.16 9.33
CA ASN A 71 -3.28 6.05 7.94
C ASN A 71 -2.10 5.67 7.04
N VAL A 72 -2.17 4.50 6.42
CA VAL A 72 -1.11 3.98 5.55
C VAL A 72 -1.70 3.65 4.18
N ALA A 73 -1.16 4.25 3.14
CA ALA A 73 -1.53 4.00 1.76
C ALA A 73 -0.48 3.10 1.09
N LEU A 74 -0.91 2.07 0.38
CA LEU A 74 -0.04 1.16 -0.36
C LEU A 74 -0.15 1.47 -1.85
N ALA A 75 0.97 1.82 -2.46
CA ALA A 75 1.11 2.05 -3.89
C ALA A 75 2.01 0.96 -4.48
N PHE A 76 1.46 -0.25 -4.50
CA PHE A 76 2.10 -1.41 -5.10
C PHE A 76 1.53 -1.64 -6.48
N ASP A 77 2.32 -2.30 -7.32
CA ASP A 77 1.86 -2.73 -8.62
C ASP A 77 0.70 -3.72 -8.41
N GLY A 78 -0.46 -3.45 -9.02
CA GLY A 78 -1.67 -4.24 -8.83
C GLY A 78 -1.48 -5.72 -9.19
N ASP A 79 -0.52 -6.01 -10.07
CA ASP A 79 -0.14 -7.36 -10.47
C ASP A 79 0.86 -8.01 -9.51
N LYS A 80 1.72 -7.24 -8.83
CA LYS A 80 2.72 -7.79 -7.88
C LYS A 80 2.18 -7.95 -6.47
N ALA A 81 1.28 -7.07 -6.03
CA ALA A 81 0.74 -7.11 -4.68
C ALA A 81 0.00 -8.42 -4.42
N GLY A 82 -0.81 -8.89 -5.38
CA GLY A 82 -1.60 -10.12 -5.25
C GLY A 82 -2.60 -10.07 -4.10
N ILE A 83 -3.77 -10.68 -4.29
CA ILE A 83 -4.84 -10.65 -3.27
C ILE A 83 -4.34 -11.20 -1.92
N ALA A 84 -3.55 -12.28 -1.94
CA ALA A 84 -3.05 -12.91 -0.73
C ALA A 84 -2.04 -12.06 0.06
N ALA A 85 -1.23 -11.20 -0.56
CA ALA A 85 -0.36 -10.31 0.22
C ALA A 85 -1.16 -9.15 0.81
N THR A 86 -2.15 -8.63 0.07
CA THR A 86 -3.07 -7.61 0.56
C THR A 86 -3.89 -8.11 1.75
N GLU A 87 -4.43 -9.34 1.70
CA GLU A 87 -5.12 -9.95 2.84
C GLU A 87 -4.24 -10.06 4.09
N ARG A 88 -2.96 -10.43 3.93
CA ARG A 88 -2.02 -10.46 5.07
C ARG A 88 -1.74 -9.06 5.60
N ALA A 89 -1.64 -8.05 4.73
CA ALA A 89 -1.47 -6.67 5.16
C ALA A 89 -2.67 -6.19 5.99
N ILE A 90 -3.90 -6.58 5.62
CA ILE A 90 -5.12 -6.30 6.39
C ILE A 90 -5.02 -6.87 7.80
N ASP A 91 -4.64 -8.15 7.94
CA ASP A 91 -4.51 -8.81 9.25
C ASP A 91 -3.53 -8.07 10.18
N ILE A 92 -2.38 -7.70 9.63
CA ILE A 92 -1.34 -6.97 10.37
C ILE A 92 -1.85 -5.57 10.76
N ALA A 93 -2.51 -4.88 9.84
CA ALA A 93 -3.00 -3.53 10.07
C ALA A 93 -4.11 -3.49 11.13
N GLN A 94 -5.05 -4.44 11.09
CA GLN A 94 -6.11 -4.54 12.10
C GLN A 94 -5.52 -4.74 13.50
N ALA A 95 -4.55 -5.64 13.64
CA ALA A 95 -3.89 -5.90 14.93
C ALA A 95 -3.17 -4.67 15.49
N LEU A 96 -2.76 -3.73 14.64
CA LEU A 96 -2.05 -2.50 15.01
C LEU A 96 -2.96 -1.26 15.06
N GLY A 97 -4.25 -1.37 14.71
CA GLY A 97 -5.15 -0.22 14.60
C GLY A 97 -4.80 0.73 13.45
N VAL A 98 -4.16 0.22 12.40
CA VAL A 98 -3.76 0.97 11.20
C VAL A 98 -4.86 0.86 10.15
N ARG A 99 -5.26 2.01 9.59
CA ARG A 99 -6.12 2.09 8.41
C ARG A 99 -5.27 1.94 7.16
N LEU A 100 -5.60 0.94 6.34
CA LEU A 100 -4.96 0.70 5.05
C LEU A 100 -5.83 1.18 3.88
N THR A 101 -5.20 1.90 2.96
CA THR A 101 -5.75 2.25 1.65
C THR A 101 -4.83 1.76 0.52
N ILE A 102 -5.36 1.62 -0.68
CA ILE A 102 -4.63 1.29 -1.91
C ILE A 102 -4.63 2.51 -2.83
N VAL A 103 -3.46 2.91 -3.28
CA VAL A 103 -3.30 3.91 -4.34
C VAL A 103 -3.25 3.18 -5.68
N SER A 104 -4.20 3.48 -6.55
CA SER A 104 -4.19 3.00 -7.93
C SER A 104 -3.62 4.09 -8.83
N LEU A 105 -2.60 3.75 -9.62
CA LEU A 105 -2.00 4.70 -10.56
C LEU A 105 -2.94 4.88 -11.77
N PRO A 106 -3.25 6.12 -12.17
CA PRO A 106 -4.09 6.37 -13.34
C PRO A 106 -3.33 6.10 -14.64
N GLY A 107 -4.09 5.83 -15.71
CA GLY A 107 -3.52 5.67 -17.05
C GLY A 107 -2.72 4.36 -17.20
N ASN A 108 -1.57 4.47 -17.86
CA ASN A 108 -0.67 3.34 -18.14
C ASN A 108 0.62 3.38 -17.31
N ALA A 109 0.71 4.29 -16.33
CA ALA A 109 1.88 4.42 -15.48
C ALA A 109 2.07 3.16 -14.64
N LYS A 110 3.27 2.58 -14.69
CA LYS A 110 3.58 1.32 -13.99
C LYS A 110 4.03 1.55 -12.55
N ASP A 111 4.63 2.69 -12.30
CA ASP A 111 5.14 3.07 -10.99
C ASP A 111 4.96 4.59 -10.75
N PRO A 112 5.12 5.05 -9.49
CA PRO A 112 5.04 6.47 -9.17
C PRO A 112 6.06 7.32 -9.93
N ASP A 113 7.24 6.79 -10.28
CA ASP A 113 8.25 7.54 -11.03
C ASP A 113 7.74 7.89 -12.44
N GLU A 114 7.22 6.91 -13.20
CA GLU A 114 6.61 7.13 -14.51
C GLU A 114 5.45 8.15 -14.40
N LEU A 115 4.59 8.02 -13.38
CA LEU A 115 3.46 8.95 -13.20
C LEU A 115 3.91 10.39 -12.88
N ILE A 116 4.93 10.54 -12.04
CA ILE A 116 5.51 11.84 -11.68
C ILE A 116 6.17 12.51 -12.88
N GLN A 117 6.80 11.73 -13.77
CA GLN A 117 7.39 12.25 -15.00
C GLN A 117 6.34 12.80 -15.96
N GLU A 118 5.14 12.22 -15.99
CA GLU A 118 4.01 12.77 -16.73
C GLU A 118 3.50 14.07 -16.10
N ASP A 119 3.08 14.01 -14.83
CA ASP A 119 2.69 15.19 -14.03
C ASP A 119 2.73 14.87 -12.53
N PRO A 120 3.56 15.57 -11.73
CA PRO A 120 3.58 15.44 -10.27
C PRO A 120 2.23 15.61 -9.59
N GLN A 121 1.29 16.35 -10.18
CA GLN A 121 -0.05 16.52 -9.62
C GLN A 121 -0.87 15.23 -9.70
N LEU A 122 -0.72 14.43 -10.76
CA LEU A 122 -1.40 13.13 -10.87
C LEU A 122 -1.03 12.20 -9.71
N TRP A 123 0.21 12.26 -9.25
CA TRP A 123 0.64 11.45 -8.11
C TRP A 123 -0.03 11.89 -6.79
N ARG A 124 -0.17 13.20 -6.57
CA ARG A 124 -0.90 13.73 -5.40
C ARG A 124 -2.37 13.35 -5.46
N ASP A 125 -2.98 13.48 -6.62
CA ASP A 125 -4.39 13.18 -6.84
C ASP A 125 -4.65 11.67 -6.66
N ALA A 126 -3.75 10.81 -7.13
CA ALA A 126 -3.84 9.36 -6.91
C ALA A 126 -3.78 8.99 -5.42
N ILE A 127 -2.86 9.61 -4.65
CA ILE A 127 -2.79 9.41 -3.19
C ILE A 127 -4.08 9.90 -2.51
N ALA A 128 -4.61 11.05 -2.91
CA ALA A 128 -5.85 11.60 -2.36
C ALA A 128 -7.08 10.73 -2.68
N ALA A 129 -7.08 10.07 -3.84
CA ALA A 129 -8.12 9.14 -4.28
C ALA A 129 -7.91 7.70 -3.78
N ALA A 130 -6.97 7.46 -2.86
CA ALA A 130 -6.68 6.12 -2.36
C ALA A 130 -7.93 5.47 -1.76
N GLN A 131 -8.23 4.25 -2.21
CA GLN A 131 -9.43 3.53 -1.81
C GLN A 131 -9.18 2.66 -0.58
N PRO A 132 -10.15 2.45 0.32
CA PRO A 132 -10.01 1.49 1.42
C PRO A 132 -9.60 0.11 0.90
N VAL A 133 -8.64 -0.52 1.58
CA VAL A 133 -8.05 -1.79 1.13
C VAL A 133 -9.08 -2.91 0.99
N VAL A 134 -10.13 -2.89 1.83
CA VAL A 134 -11.20 -3.90 1.80
C VAL A 134 -12.04 -3.76 0.54
N ASP A 135 -12.36 -2.52 0.15
CA ASP A 135 -13.11 -2.24 -1.08
C ASP A 135 -12.31 -2.72 -2.29
N TRP A 136 -11.00 -2.45 -2.30
CA TRP A 136 -10.09 -2.94 -3.35
C TRP A 136 -10.07 -4.48 -3.45
N VAL A 137 -9.97 -5.18 -2.33
CA VAL A 137 -9.97 -6.66 -2.31
C VAL A 137 -11.30 -7.22 -2.83
N ILE A 138 -12.43 -6.63 -2.42
CA ILE A 138 -13.76 -7.07 -2.87
C ILE A 138 -13.92 -6.84 -4.39
N ALA A 139 -13.49 -5.69 -4.90
CA ALA A 139 -13.47 -5.41 -6.33
C ALA A 139 -12.65 -6.45 -7.11
N ARG A 140 -11.48 -6.84 -6.58
CA ARG A 140 -10.64 -7.86 -7.22
C ARG A 140 -11.28 -9.26 -7.23
N TYR A 141 -12.06 -9.62 -6.20
CA TYR A 141 -12.83 -10.87 -6.23
C TYR A 141 -13.95 -10.85 -7.29
N GLN A 142 -14.55 -9.69 -7.58
CA GLN A 142 -15.57 -9.57 -8.63
C GLN A 142 -14.99 -9.83 -10.03
N GLU A 143 -13.71 -9.51 -10.24
CA GLU A 143 -13.01 -9.82 -11.49
C GLU A 143 -12.60 -11.30 -11.57
N LEU A 144 -12.29 -11.92 -10.43
CA LEU A 144 -11.82 -13.30 -10.37
C LEU A 144 -12.95 -14.33 -10.49
N PHE A 145 -14.15 -14.02 -9.99
CA PHE A 145 -15.28 -14.94 -9.95
C PHE A 145 -16.42 -14.50 -10.86
N ASP A 146 -17.02 -15.44 -11.59
CA ASP A 146 -18.21 -15.13 -12.41
C ASP A 146 -19.45 -14.93 -11.53
N ILE A 147 -19.73 -13.66 -11.22
CA ILE A 147 -20.87 -13.24 -10.40
C ILE A 147 -22.24 -13.48 -11.05
N THR A 148 -22.30 -13.97 -12.28
CA THR A 148 -23.57 -14.37 -12.92
C THR A 148 -23.99 -15.78 -12.53
N THR A 149 -23.05 -16.60 -12.04
CA THR A 149 -23.30 -17.99 -11.62
C THR A 149 -23.56 -18.11 -10.11
N ALA A 150 -24.26 -19.16 -9.69
CA ALA A 150 -24.46 -19.45 -8.26
C ALA A 150 -23.13 -19.73 -7.55
N ASP A 151 -22.22 -20.48 -8.18
CA ASP A 151 -20.92 -20.81 -7.62
C ASP A 151 -20.00 -19.58 -7.49
N GLY A 152 -19.93 -18.72 -8.50
CA GLY A 152 -19.14 -17.50 -8.42
C GLY A 152 -19.67 -16.54 -7.35
N LYS A 153 -21.00 -16.39 -7.21
CA LYS A 153 -21.61 -15.65 -6.10
C LYS A 153 -21.24 -16.25 -4.74
N ARG A 154 -21.25 -17.58 -4.62
CA ARG A 154 -20.88 -18.28 -3.38
C ARG A 154 -19.42 -18.02 -3.02
N GLU A 155 -18.49 -18.14 -3.97
CA GLU A 155 -17.06 -17.91 -3.74
C GLU A 155 -16.77 -16.45 -3.37
N LEU A 156 -17.30 -15.49 -4.12
CA LEU A 156 -17.16 -14.06 -3.81
C LEU A 156 -17.65 -13.75 -2.40
N THR A 157 -18.87 -14.19 -2.06
CA THR A 157 -19.47 -13.89 -0.76
C THR A 157 -18.68 -14.54 0.37
N SER A 158 -18.22 -15.78 0.19
CA SER A 158 -17.44 -16.50 1.20
C SER A 158 -16.11 -15.80 1.48
N ARG A 159 -15.41 -15.36 0.42
CA ARG A 159 -14.12 -14.68 0.51
C ARG A 159 -14.26 -13.25 1.05
N ALA A 160 -15.19 -12.46 0.53
CA ALA A 160 -15.48 -11.13 1.03
C ALA A 160 -15.86 -11.14 2.52
N LEU A 161 -16.72 -12.08 2.94
CA LEU A 161 -17.10 -12.21 4.35
C LEU A 161 -15.90 -12.56 5.24
N ALA A 162 -14.96 -13.37 4.76
CA ALA A 162 -13.74 -13.68 5.50
C ALA A 162 -12.85 -12.45 5.73
N VAL A 163 -12.79 -11.53 4.75
CA VAL A 163 -12.07 -10.25 4.87
C VAL A 163 -12.80 -9.30 5.81
N VAL A 164 -14.11 -9.12 5.64
CA VAL A 164 -14.91 -8.19 6.46
C VAL A 164 -14.97 -8.60 7.93
N LYS A 165 -14.95 -9.91 8.24
CA LYS A 165 -14.86 -10.41 9.63
C LYS A 165 -13.56 -10.02 10.35
N LYS A 166 -12.53 -9.59 9.61
CA LYS A 166 -11.24 -9.11 10.12
C LYS A 166 -11.22 -7.58 10.23
N LEU A 167 -12.38 -6.93 10.33
CA LEU A 167 -12.50 -5.52 10.70
C LEU A 167 -13.04 -5.45 12.12
#